data_AF-A0A7W1EPK9-F1
#
_entry.id   AF-A0A7W1EPK9-F1
#
_cell.length_a   1.000
_cell.length_b   1.000
_cell.length_c   1.000
_cell.angle_alpha   90.00
_cell.angle_beta   90.00
_cell.angle_gamma   90.00
#
_symmetry.space_group_name_H-M   'P 1'
#
loop_
_entity.id
_entity.type
_entity.pdbx_description
1 polymer ?
#
loop_
_entity_poly.entity_id
_entity_poly.type
_entity_poly.pdbx_seq_one_letter_code
_entity_poly.pdbx_strand_id
1 'polypeptide(L)'
;MSIRRMAAGAAEESRAALRAALREAGLDCDVESRDALAILVGTATFAASLASPERRALALRLAREHGFTHVAVELSSGATGAALPGA
;
A
#
# COMPACT_ATOMS: atom_id res chain seq x y z
N MET A 1 -5.15 33.14 5.31
CA MET A 1 -3.84 32.48 5.20
C MET A 1 -4.10 30.98 5.13
N SER A 2 -4.34 30.47 3.91
CA SER A 2 -4.96 29.16 3.68
C SER A 2 -3.95 28.18 3.08
N ILE A 3 -3.03 27.69 3.91
CA ILE A 3 -1.97 26.76 3.51
C ILE A 3 -2.32 25.37 4.07
N ARG A 4 -3.33 24.70 3.50
CA ARG A 4 -3.64 23.30 3.91
C ARG A 4 -4.17 22.38 2.82
N ARG A 5 -4.24 22.83 1.56
CA ARG A 5 -4.79 22.02 0.45
C ARG A 5 -3.76 21.40 -0.48
N MET A 6 -2.50 21.84 -0.46
CA MET A 6 -1.46 21.31 -1.37
C MET A 6 -0.90 19.95 -0.93
N ALA A 7 -0.70 19.72 0.38
CA ALA A 7 -0.11 18.47 0.87
C ALA A 7 -0.98 17.23 0.58
N ALA A 8 -2.31 17.37 0.69
CA ALA A 8 -3.23 16.28 0.39
C ALA A 8 -3.23 15.91 -1.11
N GLY A 9 -3.09 16.89 -2.01
CA GLY A 9 -3.00 16.63 -3.45
C GLY A 9 -1.71 15.90 -3.84
N ALA A 10 -0.57 16.31 -3.28
CA ALA A 10 0.71 15.65 -3.53
C ALA A 10 0.74 14.21 -3.00
N ALA A 11 0.15 13.96 -1.82
CA ALA A 11 0.06 12.62 -1.26
C ALA A 11 -0.83 11.68 -2.10
N GLU A 12 -1.93 12.21 -2.65
CA GLU A 12 -2.82 11.46 -3.54
C GLU A 12 -2.13 11.09 -4.86
N GLU A 13 -1.38 12.03 -5.44
CA GLU A 13 -0.63 11.79 -6.68
C GLU A 13 0.49 10.77 -6.47
N SER A 14 1.27 10.88 -5.38
CA SER A 14 2.26 9.88 -4.99
C SER A 14 1.66 8.48 -4.79
N ARG A 15 0.46 8.40 -4.22
CA ARG A 15 -0.27 7.14 -4.01
C ARG A 15 -0.70 6.50 -5.33
N ALA A 16 -1.29 7.30 -6.22
CA ALA A 16 -1.70 6.84 -7.54
C ALA A 16 -0.49 6.38 -8.39
N ALA A 17 0.61 7.13 -8.33
CA ALA A 17 1.85 6.79 -9.03
C ALA A 17 2.48 5.50 -8.48
N LEU A 18 2.57 5.35 -7.16
CA LEU A 18 3.07 4.13 -6.53
C LEU A 18 2.22 2.92 -6.89
N ARG A 19 0.89 3.07 -6.87
CA ARG A 19 -0.03 2.00 -7.27
C ARG A 19 0.19 1.57 -8.73
N ALA A 20 0.36 2.53 -9.64
CA ALA A 20 0.64 2.24 -11.04
C ALA A 20 1.97 1.47 -11.19
N ALA A 21 3.03 1.93 -10.55
CA ALA A 21 4.35 1.30 -10.61
C ALA A 21 4.34 -0.14 -10.04
N LEU A 22 3.63 -0.36 -8.94
CA LEU A 22 3.46 -1.70 -8.36
C LEU A 22 2.70 -2.62 -9.32
N ARG A 23 1.65 -2.12 -9.96
CA ARG A 23 0.87 -2.89 -10.94
C ARG A 23 1.70 -3.25 -12.17
N GLU A 24 2.51 -2.33 -12.68
CA GLU A 24 3.44 -2.60 -13.78
C GLU A 24 4.50 -3.64 -13.40
N ALA A 25 4.91 -3.68 -12.12
CA ALA A 25 5.78 -4.71 -11.56
C ALA A 25 5.07 -6.06 -11.30
N GLY A 26 3.79 -6.19 -11.64
CA GLY A 26 2.99 -7.41 -11.43
C GLY A 26 2.53 -7.62 -9.98
N LEU A 27 2.54 -6.56 -9.16
CA LEU A 27 2.05 -6.54 -7.79
C LEU A 27 0.68 -5.86 -7.76
N ASP A 28 -0.39 -6.64 -7.91
CA ASP A 28 -1.77 -6.12 -7.89
C ASP A 28 -2.22 -5.89 -6.43
N CYS A 29 -2.27 -4.63 -6.03
CA CYS A 29 -2.76 -4.18 -4.74
C CYS A 29 -3.37 -2.76 -4.84
N ASP A 30 -4.12 -2.40 -3.80
CA ASP A 30 -4.46 -1.00 -3.52
C ASP A 30 -3.39 -0.37 -2.61
N VAL A 31 -3.35 0.95 -2.59
CA VAL A 31 -2.36 1.70 -1.82
C VAL A 31 -3.10 2.78 -1.04
N GLU A 32 -2.96 2.75 0.27
CA GLU A 32 -3.33 3.86 1.15
C GLU A 32 -2.08 4.59 1.63
N SER A 33 -2.22 5.87 1.95
CA SER A 33 -1.14 6.68 2.50
C SER A 33 -1.54 7.26 3.86
N ARG A 34 -0.60 7.22 4.81
CA ARG A 34 -0.69 7.90 6.10
C ARG A 34 0.65 8.55 6.40
N ASP A 35 0.73 9.88 6.27
CA ASP A 35 1.98 10.63 6.39
C ASP A 35 3.07 10.05 5.47
N ALA A 36 4.16 9.50 6.03
CA ALA A 36 5.27 8.89 5.29
C ALA A 36 5.16 7.35 5.15
N LEU A 37 4.02 6.77 5.53
CA LEU A 37 3.71 5.34 5.44
C LEU A 37 2.82 5.06 4.23
N ALA A 38 3.25 4.12 3.38
CA ALA A 38 2.41 3.49 2.37
C ALA A 38 1.84 2.18 2.92
N ILE A 39 0.54 1.96 2.83
CA ILE A 39 -0.15 0.72 3.21
C ILE A 39 -0.55 0.01 1.92
N LEU A 40 0.07 -1.13 1.65
CA LEU A 40 -0.25 -1.95 0.49
C LEU A 40 -1.34 -2.94 0.87
N VAL A 41 -2.55 -2.70 0.36
CA VAL A 41 -3.74 -3.48 0.67
C VAL A 41 -3.97 -4.48 -0.45
N GLY A 42 -3.80 -5.77 -0.19
CA GLY A 42 -3.88 -6.79 -1.24
C GLY A 42 -4.37 -8.15 -0.76
N THR A 43 -4.52 -9.07 -1.71
CA THR A 43 -4.98 -10.44 -1.42
C THR A 43 -3.88 -11.31 -0.80
N ALA A 44 -4.23 -12.51 -0.34
CA ALA A 44 -3.25 -13.51 0.09
C ALA A 44 -2.21 -13.84 -1.01
N THR A 45 -2.61 -13.80 -2.29
CA THR A 45 -1.71 -14.00 -3.42
C THR A 45 -0.68 -12.88 -3.53
N PHE A 46 -1.11 -11.63 -3.34
CA PHE A 46 -0.19 -10.49 -3.26
C PHE A 46 0.79 -10.65 -2.09
N ALA A 47 0.30 -11.05 -0.91
CA ALA A 47 1.15 -11.29 0.25
C ALA A 47 2.20 -12.38 0.02
N ALA A 48 1.78 -13.50 -0.60
CA ALA A 48 2.69 -14.58 -0.98
C ALA A 48 3.76 -14.11 -1.98
N SER A 49 3.41 -13.19 -2.88
CA SER A 49 4.38 -12.61 -3.81
C SER A 49 5.48 -11.82 -3.10
N LEU A 50 5.18 -11.15 -1.98
CA LEU A 50 6.14 -10.41 -1.17
C LEU A 50 7.03 -11.30 -0.29
N ALA A 51 6.77 -12.61 -0.22
CA ALA A 51 7.68 -13.56 0.43
C ALA A 51 9.02 -13.66 -0.31
N SER A 52 9.04 -13.34 -1.61
CA SER A 52 10.29 -13.23 -2.36
C SER A 52 11.08 -11.99 -1.88
N PRO A 53 12.36 -12.15 -1.48
CA PRO A 53 13.18 -11.03 -1.03
C PRO A 53 13.37 -9.97 -2.13
N GLU A 54 13.43 -10.38 -3.39
CA GLU A 54 13.55 -9.48 -4.55
C GLU A 54 12.29 -8.63 -4.74
N ARG A 55 11.11 -9.25 -4.63
CA ARG A 55 9.83 -8.53 -4.73
C ARG A 55 9.62 -7.58 -3.57
N ARG A 56 10.01 -7.99 -2.36
CA ARG A 56 9.99 -7.11 -1.18
C ARG A 56 10.92 -5.92 -1.35
N ALA A 57 12.15 -6.14 -1.85
CA ALA A 57 13.10 -5.07 -2.11
C ALA A 57 12.58 -4.10 -3.20
N LEU A 58 11.94 -4.64 -4.24
CA LEU A 58 11.31 -3.85 -5.29
C LEU A 58 10.19 -2.95 -4.75
N ALA A 59 9.26 -3.51 -3.97
CA ALA A 59 8.17 -2.75 -3.37
C ALA A 59 8.68 -1.63 -2.45
N LEU A 60 9.70 -1.89 -1.65
CA LEU A 60 10.35 -0.88 -0.80
C LEU A 60 11.06 0.21 -1.61
N ARG A 61 11.72 -0.16 -2.72
CA ARG A 61 12.39 0.79 -3.60
C ARG A 61 11.37 1.73 -4.25
N LEU A 62 10.31 1.18 -4.85
CA LEU A 62 9.24 1.95 -5.46
C LEU A 62 8.59 2.90 -4.44
N ALA A 63 8.28 2.42 -3.24
CA ALA A 63 7.72 3.26 -2.18
C ALA A 63 8.62 4.47 -1.85
N ARG A 64 9.94 4.26 -1.76
CA ARG A 64 10.92 5.33 -1.52
C ARG A 64 11.02 6.33 -2.66
N GLU A 65 10.98 5.87 -3.91
CA GLU A 65 10.98 6.73 -5.10
C GLU A 65 9.76 7.67 -5.13
N HIS A 66 8.64 7.25 -4.53
CA HIS A 66 7.42 8.05 -4.41
C HIS A 66 7.28 8.83 -3.10
N GLY A 67 8.35 8.87 -2.27
CA GLY A 67 8.42 9.70 -1.06
C GLY A 67 7.99 9.01 0.24
N PHE A 68 7.68 7.72 0.21
CA PHE A 68 7.34 6.95 1.41
C PHE A 68 8.60 6.36 2.05
N THR A 69 8.70 6.47 3.36
CA THR A 69 9.85 5.94 4.12
C THR A 69 9.56 4.58 4.73
N HIS A 70 8.28 4.28 4.97
CA HIS A 70 7.80 3.06 5.57
C HIS A 70 6.74 2.40 4.67
N VAL A 71 6.67 1.08 4.73
CA VAL A 71 5.67 0.28 4.01
C VAL A 71 5.03 -0.69 4.99
N ALA A 72 3.70 -0.69 5.06
CA ALA A 72 2.89 -1.70 5.71
C ALA A 72 2.19 -2.55 4.66
N VAL A 73 1.88 -3.79 5.01
CA VAL A 73 1.11 -4.72 4.17
C VAL A 73 -0.14 -5.11 4.94
N GLU A 74 -1.30 -4.89 4.33
CA GLU A 74 -2.58 -5.31 4.87
C GLU A 74 -3.22 -6.33 3.93
N LEU A 75 -3.79 -7.38 4.51
CA LEU A 75 -4.53 -8.37 3.75
C LEU A 75 -5.98 -7.93 3.67
N SER A 76 -6.50 -7.72 2.45
CA SER A 76 -7.93 -7.56 2.24
C SER A 76 -8.61 -8.83 2.70
N SER A 77 -9.28 -8.80 3.86
CA SER A 77 -10.04 -9.95 4.33
C SER A 77 -11.26 -10.12 3.42
N GLY A 78 -11.13 -10.96 2.39
CA GLY A 78 -12.26 -11.40 1.58
C GLY A 78 -13.26 -12.29 2.33
N ALA A 79 -13.09 -12.48 3.65
CA ALA A 79 -13.96 -13.28 4.49
C ALA A 79 -14.47 -12.45 5.66
N THR A 80 -15.79 -12.29 5.69
CA THR A 80 -16.64 -11.90 6.81
C THR A 80 -16.00 -12.25 8.14
N GLY A 81 -15.80 -11.26 9.01
CA GLY A 81 -15.52 -11.52 10.41
C GLY A 81 -16.58 -12.49 10.92
N ALA A 82 -16.17 -13.72 11.21
CA ALA A 82 -17.04 -14.66 11.88
C ALA A 82 -17.43 -13.98 13.20
N ALA A 83 -18.69 -13.58 13.30
CA ALA A 83 -19.28 -13.16 14.55
C ALA A 83 -18.98 -14.27 15.55
N LEU A 84 -18.17 -13.97 16.57
CA LEU A 84 -18.03 -14.86 17.71
C LEU A 84 -19.45 -14.99 18.28
N PRO A 85 -20.07 -16.19 18.29
CA PRO A 85 -21.26 -16.37 19.10
C PRO A 85 -20.80 -16.18 20.55
N GLY A 86 -21.21 -15.06 21.14
CA GLY A 86 -21.05 -14.85 22.58
C GLY A 86 -21.66 -16.04 23.31
N ALA A 87 -20.83 -16.72 24.09
CA ALA A 87 -21.22 -17.72 25.06
C ALA A 87 -20.84 -17.19 26.45
#